data_AF-A0AAU6GJQ5-F1
#
_entry.id   AF-A0AAU6GJQ5-F1
#
_cell.length_a   1.000
_cell.length_b   1.000
_cell.length_c   1.000
_cell.angle_alpha   90.00
_cell.angle_beta   90.00
_cell.angle_gamma   90.00
#
_symmetry.space_group_name_H-M   'P 1'
#
loop_
_entity.id
_entity.type
_entity.pdbx_description
1 polymer ?
#
loop_
_entity_poly.entity_id
_entity_poly.type
_entity_poly.pdbx_seq_one_letter_code
_entity_poly.pdbx_strand_id
1 'polypeptide(L)'
;MSESIVPADVASAIWRAAAKIPGVVLVKDSVDAAGRHGEAVAHVSNGELTEYIFDRNTHLFLGERGYLVKGTAMGKAGMLTGTSAVLSRAVVNKIGDLPAGARA
;
A
#
# COMPACT_ATOMS: atom_id res chain seq x y z
N MET A 1 7.84 9.18 -2.39
CA MET A 1 7.38 10.25 -1.49
C MET A 1 6.00 9.84 -0.95
N SER A 2 5.95 9.05 0.10
CA SER A 2 4.69 8.45 0.64
C SER A 2 4.53 8.68 2.16
N GLU A 3 5.37 9.54 2.75
CA GLU A 3 5.46 9.75 4.20
C GLU A 3 4.65 10.95 4.72
N SER A 4 3.45 11.22 4.21
CA SER A 4 2.58 12.27 4.78
C SER A 4 1.74 11.73 5.94
N ILE A 5 1.85 12.30 7.15
CA ILE A 5 1.00 11.93 8.30
C ILE A 5 -0.32 12.67 8.10
N VAL A 6 -1.28 11.98 7.50
CA VAL A 6 -2.66 12.45 7.40
C VAL A 6 -3.53 11.60 8.33
N PRO A 7 -4.55 12.18 8.99
CA PRO A 7 -5.59 11.42 9.66
C PRO A 7 -6.13 10.32 8.75
N ALA A 8 -6.44 9.16 9.33
CA ALA A 8 -6.71 7.95 8.57
C ALA A 8 -7.95 8.07 7.66
N ASP A 9 -8.94 8.81 8.12
CA ASP A 9 -10.14 9.19 7.37
C ASP A 9 -9.80 10.01 6.11
N VAL A 10 -8.91 11.00 6.21
CA VAL A 10 -8.47 11.83 5.07
C VAL A 10 -7.68 11.00 4.07
N ALA A 11 -6.75 10.17 4.54
CA ALA A 11 -6.00 9.25 3.69
C ALA A 11 -6.96 8.36 2.91
N SER A 12 -7.93 7.76 3.61
CA SER A 12 -8.91 6.86 3.03
C SER A 12 -9.78 7.54 1.98
N ALA A 13 -10.14 8.81 2.17
CA ALA A 13 -10.98 9.54 1.23
C ALA A 13 -10.25 9.82 -0.08
N ILE A 14 -8.96 10.18 0.01
CA ILE A 14 -8.09 10.39 -1.15
C ILE A 14 -7.95 9.08 -1.94
N TRP A 15 -7.72 7.96 -1.26
CA TRP A 15 -7.55 6.67 -1.93
C TRP A 15 -8.85 6.10 -2.48
N ARG A 16 -9.97 6.28 -1.76
CA ARG A 16 -11.32 5.96 -2.27
C ARG A 16 -11.70 6.80 -3.49
N ALA A 17 -11.23 8.05 -3.57
CA ALA A 17 -11.39 8.87 -4.76
C ALA A 17 -10.51 8.37 -5.91
N ALA A 18 -9.25 8.02 -5.64
CA ALA A 18 -8.35 7.42 -6.62
C ALA A 18 -8.90 6.10 -7.19
N ALA A 19 -9.63 5.32 -6.38
CA ALA A 19 -10.32 4.10 -6.83
C ALA A 19 -11.38 4.32 -7.93
N LYS A 20 -11.80 5.57 -8.17
CA LYS A 20 -12.75 5.92 -9.23
C LYS A 20 -12.07 6.23 -10.57
N ILE A 21 -10.74 6.26 -10.63
CA ILE A 21 -9.98 6.52 -11.86
C ILE A 21 -10.08 5.29 -12.78
N PRO A 22 -10.37 5.45 -14.08
CA PRO A 22 -10.35 4.32 -15.02
C PRO A 22 -9.01 3.58 -15.01
N GLY A 23 -9.06 2.24 -14.95
CA GLY A 23 -7.86 1.40 -14.82
C GLY A 23 -7.43 1.10 -13.38
N VAL A 24 -8.17 1.64 -12.40
CA VAL A 24 -8.05 1.29 -10.99
C VAL A 24 -9.09 0.25 -10.59
N VAL A 25 -8.69 -0.74 -9.80
CA VAL A 25 -9.53 -1.84 -9.31
C VAL A 25 -9.46 -1.89 -7.78
N LEU A 26 -10.61 -2.10 -7.13
CA LEU A 26 -10.65 -2.36 -5.69
C LEU A 26 -10.50 -3.85 -5.43
N VAL A 27 -9.47 -4.22 -4.67
CA VAL A 27 -9.20 -5.57 -4.20
C VAL A 27 -9.65 -5.64 -2.74
N LYS A 28 -10.71 -6.41 -2.45
CA LYS A 28 -11.29 -6.46 -1.10
C LYS A 28 -10.37 -7.13 -0.07
N ASP A 29 -9.45 -7.95 -0.53
CA ASP A 29 -8.52 -8.68 0.33
C ASP A 29 -7.15 -8.79 -0.36
N SER A 30 -6.19 -8.02 0.14
CA SER A 30 -4.77 -8.08 -0.24
C SER A 30 -3.91 -8.16 1.02
N VAL A 31 -2.69 -8.66 0.86
CA VAL A 31 -1.77 -8.98 1.95
C VAL A 31 -0.48 -8.20 1.76
N ASP A 32 -0.11 -7.41 2.77
CA ASP A 32 1.14 -6.64 2.78
C ASP A 32 2.37 -7.53 3.06
N ALA A 33 3.58 -6.94 3.00
CA ALA A 33 4.81 -7.69 3.26
C ALA A 33 4.92 -8.23 4.71
N ALA A 34 4.10 -7.73 5.64
CA ALA A 34 4.05 -8.18 7.03
C ALA A 34 2.97 -9.27 7.26
N GLY A 35 2.25 -9.70 6.22
CA GLY A 35 1.19 -10.70 6.32
C GLY A 35 -0.16 -10.15 6.81
N ARG A 36 -0.32 -8.83 6.90
CA ARG A 36 -1.57 -8.20 7.33
C ARG A 36 -2.52 -8.09 6.14
N HIS A 37 -3.77 -8.49 6.37
CA HIS A 37 -4.85 -8.38 5.40
C HIS A 37 -5.44 -6.98 5.39
N GLY A 38 -5.70 -6.46 4.20
CA GLY A 38 -6.27 -5.14 3.97
C GLY A 38 -7.09 -5.06 2.68
N GLU A 39 -7.74 -3.92 2.49
CA GLU A 39 -8.36 -3.56 1.21
C GLU A 39 -7.33 -2.83 0.35
N ALA A 40 -7.24 -3.16 -0.92
CA ALA A 40 -6.29 -2.57 -1.84
C ALA A 40 -6.94 -1.77 -2.96
N VAL A 41 -6.27 -0.67 -3.32
CA VAL A 41 -6.51 0.05 -4.57
C VAL A 41 -5.40 -0.38 -5.54
N ALA A 42 -5.77 -1.10 -6.59
CA ALA A 42 -4.87 -1.64 -7.58
C ALA A 42 -4.88 -0.80 -8.86
N HIS A 43 -3.73 -0.37 -9.35
CA HIS A 43 -3.61 0.37 -10.61
C HIS A 43 -2.71 -0.40 -11.57
N VAL A 44 -3.17 -0.61 -12.80
CA VAL A 44 -2.38 -1.23 -13.86
C VAL A 44 -1.75 -0.16 -14.75
N SER A 45 -0.42 -0.16 -14.85
CA SER A 45 0.34 0.69 -15.77
C SER A 45 1.49 -0.09 -16.39
N ASN A 46 1.71 0.08 -17.70
CA ASN A 46 2.82 -0.53 -18.44
C ASN A 46 2.98 -2.07 -18.30
N GLY A 47 1.91 -2.79 -17.95
CA GLY A 47 1.94 -4.24 -17.74
C GLY A 47 2.33 -4.67 -16.32
N GLU A 48 2.42 -3.73 -15.39
CA GLU A 48 2.56 -3.93 -13.96
C GLU A 48 1.28 -3.50 -13.25
N LEU A 49 0.83 -4.28 -12.28
CA LEU A 49 -0.24 -3.94 -11.36
C LEU A 49 0.39 -3.61 -10.01
N THR A 50 0.09 -2.43 -9.49
CA THR A 50 0.51 -1.98 -8.16
C THR A 50 -0.72 -1.87 -7.27
N GLU A 51 -0.72 -2.62 -6.17
CA GLU A 51 -1.72 -2.60 -5.11
C GLU A 51 -1.23 -1.71 -3.96
N TYR A 52 -2.03 -0.73 -3.57
CA TYR A 52 -1.84 0.03 -2.34
C TYR A 52 -2.79 -0.51 -1.29
N ILE A 53 -2.27 -1.07 -0.21
CA ILE A 53 -3.01 -1.87 0.78
C ILE A 53 -3.32 -1.00 1.99
N PHE A 54 -4.56 -1.05 2.46
CA PHE A 54 -5.09 -0.29 3.58
C PHE A 54 -5.76 -1.21 4.61
N ASP A 55 -5.61 -0.88 5.88
CA ASP A 55 -6.31 -1.56 6.96
C ASP A 55 -7.82 -1.36 6.81
N ARG A 56 -8.61 -2.43 6.90
CA ARG A 56 -10.06 -2.37 6.63
C ARG A 56 -10.83 -1.52 7.63
N ASN A 57 -10.35 -1.44 8.88
CA ASN A 57 -11.06 -0.80 9.98
C ASN A 57 -10.64 0.65 10.17
N THR A 58 -9.35 0.90 10.10
CA THR A 58 -8.73 2.20 10.33
C THR A 58 -8.46 2.95 9.04
N HIS A 59 -8.45 2.27 7.89
CA HIS A 59 -8.08 2.80 6.58
C HIS A 59 -6.65 3.38 6.52
N LEU A 60 -5.79 2.99 7.46
CA LEU A 60 -4.38 3.34 7.44
C LEU A 60 -3.65 2.57 6.34
N PHE A 61 -2.71 3.23 5.67
CA PHE A 61 -1.85 2.59 4.68
C PHE A 61 -0.95 1.54 5.35
N LEU A 62 -1.05 0.30 4.88
CA LEU A 62 -0.29 -0.85 5.38
C LEU A 62 0.97 -1.10 4.56
N GLY A 63 0.96 -0.80 3.26
CA GLY A 63 2.07 -1.09 2.35
C GLY A 63 1.60 -1.21 0.91
N GLU A 64 2.50 -1.62 0.03
CA GLU A 64 2.18 -1.82 -1.38
C GLU A 64 2.71 -3.15 -1.91
N ARG A 65 2.14 -3.61 -3.01
CA ARG A 65 2.55 -4.83 -3.70
C ARG A 65 2.46 -4.65 -5.21
N GLY A 66 3.53 -4.98 -5.92
CA GLY A 66 3.62 -4.91 -7.38
C GLY A 66 3.77 -6.29 -8.00
N TYR A 67 3.07 -6.56 -9.09
CA TYR A 67 3.32 -7.73 -9.93
C TYR A 67 3.07 -7.47 -11.41
N LEU A 68 3.81 -8.18 -12.27
CA LEU A 68 3.59 -8.13 -13.71
C LEU A 68 2.28 -8.84 -14.07
N VAL A 69 1.40 -8.19 -14.84
CA VAL A 69 0.15 -8.79 -15.32
C VAL A 69 0.27 -9.43 -16.71
N LYS A 70 1.38 -9.16 -17.40
CA LYS A 70 1.74 -9.77 -18.69
C LYS A 70 3.25 -10.00 -18.77
N GLY A 71 3.69 -10.78 -19.75
CA GLY A 71 5.11 -10.87 -20.05
C GLY A 71 5.67 -9.51 -20.48
N THR A 72 6.79 -9.11 -19.89
CA THR A 72 7.55 -7.90 -20.23
C THR A 72 9.03 -8.25 -20.37
N ALA A 73 9.86 -7.30 -20.78
CA ALA A 73 11.31 -7.49 -20.78
C ALA A 73 11.88 -7.76 -19.38
N MET A 74 11.15 -7.39 -18.31
CA MET A 74 11.56 -7.62 -16.92
C MET A 74 11.18 -9.00 -16.38
N GLY A 75 10.22 -9.70 -17.01
CA GLY A 75 9.75 -10.98 -16.48
C GLY A 75 8.44 -11.49 -17.04
N LYS A 76 7.95 -12.59 -16.46
CA LYS A 76 6.70 -13.23 -16.83
C LYS A 76 5.52 -12.65 -16.05
N ALA A 77 4.31 -12.83 -16.59
CA ALA A 77 3.09 -12.55 -15.84
C ALA A 77 3.07 -13.31 -14.50
N GLY A 78 2.60 -12.66 -13.43
CA GLY A 78 2.59 -13.15 -12.06
C GLY A 78 3.88 -12.90 -11.28
N MET A 79 4.95 -12.40 -11.91
CA MET A 79 6.20 -12.10 -11.21
C MET A 79 6.03 -10.91 -10.26
N LEU A 80 6.40 -11.09 -8.99
CA LEU A 80 6.42 -10.02 -7.99
C LEU A 80 7.54 -9.03 -8.34
N THR A 81 7.19 -7.76 -8.49
CA THR A 81 8.13 -6.67 -8.81
C THR A 81 8.53 -5.88 -7.58
N GLY A 82 7.69 -5.85 -6.55
CA GLY A 82 7.99 -5.21 -5.27
C GLY A 82 6.94 -5.51 -4.21
N THR A 83 7.32 -5.42 -2.93
CA THR A 83 6.39 -5.45 -1.81
C THR A 83 6.95 -4.67 -0.64
N SER A 84 6.08 -4.00 0.12
CA SER A 84 6.46 -3.24 1.31
C SER A 84 5.42 -3.39 2.42
N ALA A 85 5.83 -3.04 3.64
CA ALA A 85 4.93 -2.90 4.77
C ALA A 85 5.40 -1.75 5.68
N VAL A 86 4.44 -0.93 6.12
CA VAL A 86 4.63 0.08 7.17
C VAL A 86 4.50 -0.63 8.52
N LEU A 87 5.64 -0.92 9.15
CA LEU A 87 5.69 -1.68 10.40
C LEU A 87 5.21 -0.86 11.60
N SER A 88 5.60 0.41 11.66
CA SER A 88 5.18 1.32 12.72
C SER A 88 5.25 2.77 12.23
N ARG A 89 4.41 3.62 12.80
CA ARG A 89 4.39 5.06 12.52
C ARG A 89 3.91 5.83 13.74
N ALA A 90 4.61 6.91 14.10
CA ALA A 90 4.18 7.80 15.17
C ALA A 90 4.67 9.24 14.90
N VAL A 91 3.97 10.21 15.48
CA VAL A 91 4.52 11.55 15.68
C VAL A 91 5.44 11.48 16.90
N VAL A 92 6.69 11.90 16.76
CA VAL A 92 7.68 11.88 17.85
C VAL A 92 8.16 13.30 18.18
N ASN A 93 8.62 13.50 19.41
CA ASN A 93 8.96 14.83 19.91
C ASN A 93 10.35 15.30 19.45
N LYS A 94 11.25 14.37 19.09
CA LYS A 94 12.64 14.66 18.76
C LYS A 94 13.20 13.64 17.77
N ILE A 95 14.17 14.07 16.97
CA ILE A 95 14.85 13.24 15.97
C ILE A 95 15.51 12.05 16.68
N GLY A 96 15.30 10.84 16.16
CA GLY A 96 15.84 9.59 16.70
C GLY A 96 14.91 8.83 17.64
N ASP A 97 13.79 9.42 18.06
CA ASP A 97 12.74 8.69 18.78
C ASP A 97 12.01 7.72 17.84
N LEU A 98 11.80 6.49 18.28
CA LEU A 98 11.07 5.46 17.53
C LEU A 98 9.56 5.53 17.82
N PRO A 99 8.70 5.10 16.86
CA PRO A 99 7.30 4.86 17.14
C PRO A 99 7.14 3.86 18.29
N ALA A 100 6.29 4.18 19.26
CA ALA A 100 6.01 3.28 20.37
C ALA A 100 5.46 1.94 19.83
N GLY A 101 6.19 0.84 20.09
CA GLY A 101 5.83 -0.50 19.61
C GLY A 101 6.67 -1.02 18.43
N ALA A 102 7.64 -0.26 17.90
CA ALA A 102 8.66 -0.82 17.04
C ALA A 102 9.53 -1.79 17.86
N ARG A 103 9.37 -3.11 17.65
CA ARG A 103 10.36 -4.07 18.15
C ARG A 103 11.64 -3.94 17.31
N ALA A 104 12.77 -3.87 18.02
CA ALA A 104 14.11 -4.00 17.47
C ALA A 104 14.31 -5.37 16.83
#